data_AF-A0A2E0YPM7-F1
#
_entry.id   AF-A0A2E0YPM7-F1
#
_cell.length_a   1.000
_cell.length_b   1.000
_cell.length_c   1.000
_cell.angle_alpha   90.00
_cell.angle_beta   90.00
_cell.angle_gamma   90.00
#
_symmetry.space_group_name_H-M   'P 1'
#
loop_
_entity.id
_entity.type
_entity.pdbx_description
1 polymer ?
#
loop_
_entity_poly.entity_id
_entity_poly.type
_entity_poly.pdbx_seq_one_letter_code
_entity_poly.pdbx_strand_id
1 'polypeptide(L)'
;MAKRNRKGWNLLLEFATVVIGILLAFQLNTCKENKAHEKLVTSHVQSILEETELNRTQIQASIENSERLLQQLDSLISLVQQPESSVTKMSRMSFQLMNLDYMYLKKNAYQSFIETGDVRYMKDKDFQDAIISLYEYYDWMEGLDSSTRENYLNNYLPYATEKFDLITYQPESREVYTNKLFKNYLSVYRYTIVYRLKKQKEVEERVSQFLETYSK
;
A
#
# COMPACT_ATOMS: atom_id res chain seq x y z
N MET A 1 -73.26 31.01 -24.55
CA MET A 1 -72.70 30.15 -23.47
C MET A 1 -71.16 30.05 -23.57
N ALA A 2 -70.40 31.13 -23.31
CA ALA A 2 -68.94 31.12 -23.53
C ALA A 2 -68.08 31.71 -22.39
N LYS A 3 -68.70 32.22 -21.31
CA LYS A 3 -67.96 32.90 -20.21
C LYS A 3 -67.48 31.97 -19.09
N ARG A 4 -67.90 30.71 -19.04
CA ARG A 4 -67.57 29.77 -17.95
C ARG A 4 -66.20 29.08 -18.11
N ASN A 5 -65.64 29.04 -19.32
CA ASN A 5 -64.37 28.34 -19.60
C ASN A 5 -63.10 29.14 -19.28
N ARG A 6 -63.15 30.48 -19.22
CA ARG A 6 -61.96 31.31 -18.89
C ARG A 6 -61.51 31.16 -17.44
N LYS A 7 -62.44 30.96 -16.50
CA LYS A 7 -62.12 30.88 -15.07
C LYS A 7 -61.38 29.59 -14.70
N GLY A 8 -61.74 28.47 -15.33
CA GLY A 8 -61.05 27.18 -15.14
C GLY A 8 -59.66 27.13 -15.77
N TRP A 9 -59.47 27.79 -16.93
CA TRP A 9 -58.16 27.89 -17.58
C TRP A 9 -57.17 28.70 -16.74
N ASN A 10 -57.63 29.82 -16.17
CA ASN A 10 -56.80 30.64 -15.30
C ASN A 10 -56.35 29.87 -14.05
N LEU A 11 -57.25 29.09 -13.43
CA LEU A 11 -56.91 28.25 -12.27
C LEU A 11 -55.90 27.13 -12.62
N LEU A 12 -56.02 26.53 -13.81
CA LEU A 12 -55.06 25.52 -14.29
C LEU A 12 -53.67 26.12 -14.57
N LEU A 13 -53.59 27.32 -15.15
CA LEU A 13 -52.33 28.03 -15.34
C LEU A 13 -51.66 28.37 -14.01
N GLU A 14 -52.44 28.87 -13.06
CA GLU A 14 -51.96 29.26 -11.74
C GLU A 14 -51.41 28.03 -11.00
N PHE A 15 -52.15 26.91 -11.02
CA PHE A 15 -51.68 25.64 -10.47
C PHE A 15 -50.43 25.12 -11.18
N ALA A 16 -50.40 25.12 -12.51
CA ALA A 16 -49.24 24.67 -13.28
C ALA A 16 -47.99 25.52 -13.00
N THR A 17 -48.16 26.83 -12.83
CA THR A 17 -47.08 27.77 -12.51
C THR A 17 -46.49 27.47 -11.13
N VAL A 18 -47.32 27.18 -10.14
CA VAL A 18 -46.88 26.78 -8.79
C VAL A 18 -46.13 25.45 -8.83
N VAL A 19 -46.66 24.44 -9.52
CA VAL A 19 -46.01 23.13 -9.66
C VAL A 19 -44.66 23.26 -10.36
N ILE A 20 -44.58 24.01 -11.46
CA ILE A 20 -43.33 24.27 -12.18
C ILE A 20 -42.32 25.00 -11.27
N GLY A 21 -42.77 26.00 -10.51
CA GLY A 21 -41.91 26.71 -9.55
C GLY A 21 -41.30 25.79 -8.50
N ILE A 22 -42.10 24.89 -7.94
CA ILE A 22 -41.64 23.89 -6.96
C ILE A 22 -40.66 22.90 -7.60
N LEU A 23 -40.97 22.37 -8.80
CA LEU A 23 -40.10 21.45 -9.51
C LEU A 23 -38.76 22.09 -9.88
N LEU A 24 -38.76 23.35 -10.34
CA LEU A 24 -37.53 24.10 -10.63
C LEU A 24 -36.69 24.31 -9.37
N ALA A 25 -37.31 24.65 -8.23
CA ALA A 25 -36.60 24.79 -6.96
C ALA A 25 -35.93 23.47 -6.54
N PHE A 26 -36.64 22.34 -6.63
CA PHE A 26 -36.06 21.02 -6.35
C PHE A 26 -34.92 20.67 -7.32
N GLN A 27 -35.09 20.91 -8.63
CA GLN A 27 -34.04 20.66 -9.61
C GLN A 27 -32.79 21.50 -9.39
N LEU A 28 -32.94 22.78 -9.02
CA LEU A 28 -31.82 23.65 -8.66
C LEU A 28 -31.07 23.14 -7.44
N ASN A 29 -31.80 22.68 -6.41
CA ASN A 29 -31.19 22.10 -5.21
C ASN A 29 -30.41 20.82 -5.54
N THR A 30 -31.01 19.91 -6.31
CA THR A 30 -30.34 18.67 -6.77
C THR A 30 -29.11 18.97 -7.63
N CYS A 31 -29.16 19.98 -8.50
CA CYS A 31 -28.00 20.39 -9.31
C CYS A 31 -26.85 20.91 -8.45
N LYS A 32 -27.17 21.71 -7.42
CA LYS A 32 -26.17 22.21 -6.46
C LYS A 32 -25.55 21.07 -5.66
N GLU A 33 -26.35 20.14 -5.16
CA GLU A 33 -25.89 18.96 -4.42
C GLU A 33 -24.99 18.07 -5.28
N ASN A 34 -25.40 17.78 -6.52
CA ASN A 34 -24.58 16.99 -7.45
C ASN A 34 -23.22 17.63 -7.72
N LYS A 35 -23.16 18.95 -7.91
CA LYS A 35 -21.88 19.67 -8.07
C LYS A 35 -21.02 19.62 -6.82
N ALA A 36 -21.62 19.68 -5.63
CA ALA A 36 -20.88 19.55 -4.38
C ALA A 36 -20.30 18.13 -4.23
N HIS A 37 -21.06 17.10 -4.56
CA HIS A 37 -20.58 15.72 -4.57
C HIS A 37 -19.47 15.47 -5.58
N GLU A 38 -19.60 16.00 -6.81
CA GLU A 38 -18.54 15.90 -7.82
C GLU A 38 -17.24 16.53 -7.32
N LYS A 39 -17.31 17.71 -6.69
CA LYS A 39 -16.14 18.37 -6.11
C LYS A 39 -15.49 17.55 -5.00
N LEU A 40 -16.29 16.91 -4.14
CA LEU A 40 -15.78 16.01 -3.09
C LEU A 40 -15.07 14.80 -3.69
N VAL A 41 -15.69 14.14 -4.68
CA VAL A 41 -15.07 13.00 -5.38
C VAL A 41 -13.75 13.42 -6.04
N THR A 42 -13.71 14.54 -6.75
CA THR A 42 -12.47 15.06 -7.34
C THR A 42 -11.38 15.29 -6.29
N SER A 43 -11.74 15.83 -5.12
CA SER A 43 -10.79 16.04 -4.02
C SER A 43 -10.24 14.72 -3.49
N HIS A 44 -11.08 13.72 -3.26
CA HIS A 44 -10.65 12.39 -2.80
C HIS A 44 -9.77 11.70 -3.82
N VAL A 45 -10.16 11.72 -5.10
CA VAL A 45 -9.37 11.17 -6.20
C VAL A 45 -7.98 11.81 -6.24
N GLN A 46 -7.89 13.13 -6.13
CA GLN A 46 -6.60 13.83 -6.10
C GLN A 46 -5.74 13.37 -4.92
N SER A 47 -6.31 13.28 -3.72
CA SER A 47 -5.60 12.79 -2.54
C SER A 47 -5.15 11.33 -2.68
N ILE A 48 -5.94 10.48 -3.35
CA ILE A 48 -5.58 9.08 -3.64
C ILE A 48 -4.40 9.03 -4.62
N LEU A 49 -4.40 9.84 -5.67
CA LEU A 49 -3.29 9.89 -6.63
C LEU A 49 -1.99 10.35 -5.96
N GLU A 50 -2.05 11.40 -5.14
CA GLU A 50 -0.91 11.89 -4.35
C GLU A 50 -0.41 10.84 -3.35
N GLU A 51 -1.32 10.15 -2.65
CA GLU A 51 -0.98 9.06 -1.75
C GLU A 51 -0.31 7.89 -2.50
N THR A 52 -0.80 7.56 -3.69
CA THR A 52 -0.28 6.50 -4.55
C THR A 52 1.13 6.81 -5.04
N GLU A 53 1.42 8.05 -5.42
CA GLU A 53 2.77 8.51 -5.79
C GLU A 53 3.77 8.37 -4.62
N LEU A 54 3.36 8.76 -3.42
CA LEU A 54 4.16 8.57 -2.21
C LEU A 54 4.40 7.09 -1.91
N ASN A 55 3.38 6.25 -2.06
CA ASN A 55 3.49 4.82 -1.88
C ASN A 55 4.40 4.18 -2.92
N ARG A 56 4.35 4.60 -4.19
CA ARG A 56 5.28 4.13 -5.23
C ARG A 56 6.73 4.36 -4.81
N THR A 57 7.03 5.57 -4.34
CA THR A 57 8.37 5.94 -3.87
C THR A 57 8.83 5.05 -2.70
N GLN A 58 7.93 4.76 -1.74
CA GLN A 58 8.25 3.86 -0.63
C GLN A 58 8.45 2.41 -1.05
N ILE A 59 7.65 1.92 -2.02
CA ILE A 59 7.82 0.59 -2.59
C ILE A 59 9.17 0.46 -3.28
N GLN A 60 9.56 1.46 -4.07
CA GLN A 60 10.86 1.50 -4.75
C GLN A 60 12.03 1.49 -3.75
N ALA A 61 11.97 2.31 -2.71
CA ALA A 61 12.97 2.28 -1.64
C ALA A 61 13.04 0.91 -0.93
N SER A 62 11.89 0.27 -0.71
CA SER A 62 11.83 -1.06 -0.10
C SER A 62 12.39 -2.17 -1.01
N ILE A 63 12.24 -2.03 -2.32
CA ILE A 63 12.88 -2.91 -3.32
C ILE A 63 14.40 -2.79 -3.21
N GLU A 64 14.94 -1.57 -3.22
CA GLU A 64 16.38 -1.32 -3.10
C GLU A 64 16.97 -1.90 -1.80
N ASN A 65 16.25 -1.72 -0.69
CA ASN A 65 16.62 -2.29 0.60
C ASN A 65 16.63 -3.83 0.56
N SER A 66 15.62 -4.44 -0.04
CA SER A 66 15.49 -5.89 -0.17
C SER A 66 16.59 -6.47 -1.08
N GLU A 67 16.96 -5.79 -2.15
CA GLU A 67 18.07 -6.17 -3.02
C GLU A 67 19.41 -6.13 -2.28
N ARG A 68 19.67 -5.06 -1.54
CA ARG A 68 20.89 -4.93 -0.71
C ARG A 68 20.95 -6.03 0.35
N LEU A 69 19.85 -6.31 1.03
CA LEU A 69 19.77 -7.36 2.04
C LEU A 69 19.98 -8.75 1.43
N LEU A 70 19.43 -9.01 0.25
CA LEU A 70 19.64 -10.27 -0.47
C LEU A 70 21.11 -10.46 -0.84
N GLN A 71 21.80 -9.41 -1.32
CA GLN A 71 23.23 -9.47 -1.60
C GLN A 71 24.07 -9.77 -0.34
N GLN A 72 23.69 -9.20 0.80
CA GLN A 72 24.35 -9.48 2.09
C GLN A 72 24.13 -10.93 2.52
N LEU A 73 22.91 -11.45 2.39
CA LEU A 73 22.56 -12.84 2.67
C LEU A 73 23.34 -13.81 1.77
N ASP A 74 23.36 -13.57 0.46
CA ASP A 74 24.11 -14.39 -0.51
C ASP A 74 25.60 -14.45 -0.18
N SER A 75 26.16 -13.28 0.15
CA SER A 75 27.57 -13.16 0.51
C SER A 75 27.88 -13.91 1.82
N LEU A 76 27.03 -13.81 2.84
CA LEU A 76 27.22 -14.50 4.10
C LEU A 76 27.05 -16.02 3.94
N ILE A 77 26.04 -16.45 3.19
CA ILE A 77 25.80 -17.88 2.89
C ILE A 77 27.02 -18.49 2.20
N SER A 78 27.60 -17.81 1.21
CA SER A 78 28.84 -18.24 0.57
C SER A 78 30.00 -18.34 1.58
N LEU A 79 30.13 -17.33 2.46
CA LEU A 79 31.19 -17.27 3.45
C LEU A 79 31.13 -18.42 4.46
N VAL A 80 29.94 -18.78 4.97
CA VAL A 80 29.75 -19.85 5.97
C VAL A 80 29.92 -21.26 5.41
N GLN A 81 29.94 -21.41 4.09
CA GLN A 81 30.20 -22.67 3.40
C GLN A 81 31.69 -22.94 3.17
N GLN A 82 32.53 -21.91 3.23
CA GLN A 82 33.96 -22.00 2.98
C GLN A 82 34.74 -22.30 4.27
N PRO A 83 35.47 -23.44 4.37
CA PRO A 83 36.17 -23.85 5.59
C PRO A 83 37.21 -22.84 6.10
N GLU A 84 37.87 -22.13 5.19
CA GLU A 84 38.96 -21.18 5.51
C GLU A 84 38.48 -19.73 5.74
N SER A 85 37.16 -19.48 5.71
CA SER A 85 36.62 -18.13 5.88
C SER A 85 36.94 -17.52 7.24
N SER A 86 37.29 -16.24 7.24
CA SER A 86 37.52 -15.46 8.46
C SER A 86 36.24 -15.35 9.31
N VAL A 87 36.36 -15.74 10.58
CA VAL A 87 35.29 -15.62 11.59
C VAL A 87 34.90 -14.16 11.81
N THR A 88 35.87 -13.24 11.78
CA THR A 88 35.61 -11.79 11.84
C THR A 88 34.73 -11.32 10.69
N LYS A 89 34.93 -11.83 9.47
CA LYS A 89 34.08 -11.48 8.32
C LYS A 89 32.66 -12.03 8.51
N MET A 90 32.52 -13.28 8.99
CA MET A 90 31.21 -13.89 9.27
C MET A 90 30.45 -13.11 10.34
N SER A 91 31.11 -12.78 11.45
CA SER A 91 30.55 -11.96 12.52
C SER A 91 30.05 -10.62 12.00
N ARG A 92 30.92 -9.84 11.34
CA ARG A 92 30.56 -8.53 10.78
C ARG A 92 29.35 -8.58 9.86
N MET A 93 29.31 -9.56 8.95
CA MET A 93 28.18 -9.71 8.02
C MET A 93 26.91 -10.16 8.73
N SER A 94 27.02 -10.99 9.77
CA SER A 94 25.88 -11.40 10.58
C SER A 94 25.26 -10.21 11.32
N PHE A 95 26.09 -9.30 11.85
CA PHE A 95 25.61 -8.04 12.44
C PHE A 95 24.94 -7.12 11.42
N GLN A 96 25.42 -7.07 10.18
CA GLN A 96 24.78 -6.27 9.11
C GLN A 96 23.35 -6.74 8.81
N LEU A 97 23.07 -8.04 8.95
CA LEU A 97 21.74 -8.60 8.77
C LEU A 97 20.77 -8.27 9.93
N MET A 98 21.26 -7.70 11.03
CA MET A 98 20.40 -7.30 12.14
C MET A 98 19.60 -6.01 11.87
N ASN A 99 19.89 -5.32 10.76
CA ASN A 99 19.15 -4.14 10.36
C ASN A 99 17.82 -4.56 9.71
N LEU A 100 16.74 -4.53 10.50
CA LEU A 100 15.40 -4.84 10.05
C LEU A 100 14.79 -3.63 9.32
N ASP A 101 14.40 -3.84 8.07
CA ASP A 101 13.64 -2.84 7.30
C ASP A 101 12.13 -2.96 7.56
N TYR A 102 11.42 -1.85 7.40
CA TYR A 102 9.97 -1.77 7.52
C TYR A 102 9.40 -0.95 6.36
N MET A 103 8.37 -1.47 5.72
CA MET A 103 7.65 -0.76 4.67
C MET A 103 6.31 -0.24 5.21
N TYR A 104 6.02 1.03 4.94
CA TYR A 104 4.77 1.67 5.32
C TYR A 104 4.02 2.14 4.08
N LEU A 105 2.79 1.69 3.89
CA LEU A 105 1.90 2.16 2.82
C LEU A 105 0.83 3.05 3.43
N LYS A 106 0.70 4.27 2.91
CA LYS A 106 -0.35 5.20 3.32
C LYS A 106 -1.68 4.75 2.75
N LYS A 107 -2.73 4.79 3.58
CA LYS A 107 -4.09 4.41 3.20
C LYS A 107 -5.17 5.41 3.64
N ASN A 108 -4.75 6.59 4.10
CA ASN A 108 -5.64 7.55 4.75
C ASN A 108 -6.60 8.20 3.74
N ALA A 109 -6.13 8.49 2.53
CA ALA A 109 -6.95 9.08 1.48
C ALA A 109 -8.10 8.15 1.09
N TYR A 110 -7.78 6.88 0.85
CA TYR A 110 -8.78 5.86 0.55
C TYR A 110 -9.71 5.56 1.72
N GLN A 111 -9.15 5.40 2.93
CA GLN A 111 -9.97 5.15 4.12
C GLN A 111 -10.99 6.27 4.33
N SER A 112 -10.56 7.53 4.21
CA SER A 112 -11.47 8.69 4.24
C SER A 112 -12.54 8.59 3.16
N PHE A 113 -12.17 8.28 1.92
CA PHE A 113 -13.11 8.18 0.79
C PHE A 113 -14.19 7.12 0.98
N ILE A 114 -13.84 5.99 1.61
CA ILE A 114 -14.77 4.92 1.95
C ILE A 114 -15.60 5.27 3.19
N GLU A 115 -14.98 5.78 4.26
CA GLU A 115 -15.64 6.06 5.54
C GLU A 115 -16.66 7.20 5.45
N THR A 116 -16.40 8.22 4.63
CA THR A 116 -17.39 9.28 4.36
C THR A 116 -18.53 8.79 3.45
N GLY A 117 -18.35 7.64 2.80
CA GLY A 117 -19.28 7.10 1.81
C GLY A 117 -19.28 7.85 0.49
N ASP A 118 -18.35 8.78 0.27
CA ASP A 118 -18.30 9.62 -0.93
C ASP A 118 -18.03 8.81 -2.20
N VAL A 119 -17.42 7.62 -2.05
CA VAL A 119 -17.18 6.66 -3.13
C VAL A 119 -18.44 6.33 -3.93
N ARG A 120 -19.63 6.39 -3.32
CA ARG A 120 -20.90 6.12 -4.00
C ARG A 120 -21.26 7.13 -5.09
N TYR A 121 -20.69 8.34 -5.01
CA TYR A 121 -20.92 9.41 -5.98
C TYR A 121 -19.94 9.35 -7.16
N MET A 122 -18.97 8.43 -7.12
CA MET A 122 -18.05 8.21 -8.23
C MET A 122 -18.79 7.59 -9.41
N LYS A 123 -18.79 8.31 -10.53
CA LYS A 123 -19.47 7.92 -11.77
C LYS A 123 -18.69 6.91 -12.59
N ASP A 124 -17.36 7.06 -12.63
CA ASP A 124 -16.47 6.15 -13.32
C ASP A 124 -16.27 4.89 -12.48
N LYS A 125 -16.94 3.80 -12.88
CA LYS A 125 -16.88 2.52 -12.17
C LYS A 125 -15.57 1.77 -12.40
N ASP A 126 -14.99 1.89 -13.58
CA ASP A 126 -13.72 1.24 -13.89
C ASP A 126 -12.60 1.87 -13.04
N PHE A 127 -12.59 3.20 -12.89
CA PHE A 127 -11.63 3.86 -12.02
C PHE A 127 -11.91 3.59 -10.53
N GLN A 128 -13.17 3.50 -10.12
CA GLN A 128 -13.54 3.10 -8.76
C GLN A 128 -12.97 1.71 -8.42
N ASP A 129 -13.17 0.74 -9.32
CA ASP A 129 -12.69 -0.63 -9.13
C ASP A 129 -11.15 -0.71 -9.18
N ALA A 130 -10.51 0.10 -10.02
CA ALA A 130 -9.06 0.22 -10.06
C ALA A 130 -8.48 0.75 -8.74
N ILE A 131 -9.13 1.74 -8.11
CA ILE A 131 -8.76 2.23 -6.77
C ILE A 131 -8.88 1.09 -5.76
N ILE A 132 -10.02 0.40 -5.71
CA ILE A 132 -10.23 -0.69 -4.75
C ILE A 132 -9.15 -1.76 -4.91
N SER A 133 -8.89 -2.21 -6.14
CA SER A 133 -7.87 -3.21 -6.43
C SER A 133 -6.47 -2.76 -6.01
N LEU A 134 -6.12 -1.49 -6.23
CA LEU A 134 -4.84 -0.93 -5.79
C LEU A 134 -4.64 -1.08 -4.28
N TYR A 135 -5.66 -0.77 -3.48
CA TYR A 135 -5.56 -0.88 -2.02
C TYR A 135 -5.56 -2.33 -1.53
N GLU A 136 -6.22 -3.25 -2.23
CA GLU A 136 -6.07 -4.69 -1.97
C GLU A 136 -4.62 -5.17 -2.18
N TYR A 137 -3.93 -4.66 -3.22
CA TYR A 137 -2.51 -4.95 -3.42
C TYR A 137 -1.63 -4.37 -2.30
N TYR A 138 -1.97 -3.21 -1.76
CA TYR A 138 -1.27 -2.64 -0.61
C TYR A 138 -1.43 -3.51 0.64
N ASP A 139 -2.66 -3.95 0.95
CA ASP A 139 -2.91 -4.84 2.08
C ASP A 139 -2.15 -6.16 1.96
N TRP A 140 -2.14 -6.73 0.75
CA TRP A 140 -1.40 -7.95 0.50
C TRP A 140 0.11 -7.77 0.67
N MET A 141 0.66 -6.64 0.21
CA MET A 141 2.07 -6.30 0.38
C MET A 141 2.44 -6.09 1.86
N GLU A 142 1.59 -5.42 2.65
CA GLU A 142 1.78 -5.27 4.11
C GLU A 142 1.76 -6.62 4.84
N GLY A 143 0.87 -7.53 4.41
CA GLY A 143 0.83 -8.91 4.92
C GLY A 143 2.13 -9.66 4.64
N LEU A 144 2.69 -9.49 3.44
CA LEU A 144 3.97 -10.10 3.05
C LEU A 144 5.16 -9.51 3.83
N ASP A 145 5.19 -8.19 4.00
CA ASP A 145 6.19 -7.50 4.83
C ASP A 145 6.16 -8.01 6.26
N SER A 146 4.95 -8.08 6.84
CA SER A 146 4.74 -8.56 8.21
C SER A 146 5.17 -10.02 8.37
N SER A 147 4.80 -10.91 7.45
CA SER A 147 5.22 -12.31 7.47
C SER A 147 6.74 -12.47 7.38
N THR A 148 7.39 -11.67 6.53
CA THR A 148 8.85 -11.65 6.39
C THR A 148 9.52 -11.19 7.69
N ARG A 149 8.98 -10.12 8.29
CA ARG A 149 9.46 -9.59 9.58
C ARG A 149 9.28 -10.58 10.71
N GLU A 150 8.13 -11.24 10.81
CA GLU A 150 7.88 -12.28 11.81
C GLU A 150 8.87 -13.44 11.65
N ASN A 151 9.18 -13.85 10.42
CA ASN A 151 10.19 -14.86 10.20
C ASN A 151 11.56 -14.45 10.74
N TYR A 152 11.98 -13.20 10.52
CA TYR A 152 13.22 -12.67 11.07
C TYR A 152 13.19 -12.63 12.61
N LEU A 153 12.11 -12.09 13.20
CA LEU A 153 11.95 -11.91 14.65
C LEU A 153 11.82 -13.23 15.41
N ASN A 154 11.29 -14.28 14.78
CA ASN A 154 11.10 -15.58 15.43
C ASN A 154 12.27 -16.55 15.20
N ASN A 155 13.18 -16.25 14.27
CA ASN A 155 14.26 -17.17 13.89
C ASN A 155 15.65 -16.54 14.03
N TYR A 156 15.98 -15.59 13.14
CA TYR A 156 17.35 -15.05 13.05
C TYR A 156 17.69 -14.17 14.26
N LEU A 157 16.81 -13.26 14.65
CA LEU A 157 17.08 -12.33 15.75
C LEU A 157 17.27 -13.06 17.09
N PRO A 158 16.40 -14.01 17.51
CA PRO A 158 16.61 -14.75 18.75
C PRO A 158 17.94 -15.50 18.76
N TYR A 159 18.33 -16.10 17.63
CA TYR A 159 19.62 -16.76 17.50
C TYR A 159 20.79 -15.77 17.68
N ALA A 160 20.73 -14.61 17.03
CA ALA A 160 21.75 -13.57 17.17
C ALA A 160 21.82 -13.06 18.62
N THR A 161 20.68 -12.83 19.27
CA THR A 161 20.61 -12.40 20.67
C THR A 161 21.16 -13.44 21.65
N GLU A 162 20.95 -14.73 21.38
CA GLU A 162 21.44 -15.80 22.24
C GLU A 162 22.95 -16.05 22.03
N LYS A 163 23.44 -15.95 20.80
CA LYS A 163 24.77 -16.45 20.43
C LYS A 163 25.81 -15.37 20.18
N PHE A 164 25.46 -14.11 19.94
CA PHE A 164 26.41 -13.05 19.62
C PHE A 164 26.63 -12.11 20.81
N ASP A 165 27.86 -11.63 21.01
CA ASP A 165 28.12 -10.49 21.87
C ASP A 165 27.67 -9.17 21.20
N LEU A 166 26.44 -8.76 21.52
CA LEU A 166 25.83 -7.53 21.00
C LEU A 166 26.40 -6.24 21.61
N ILE A 167 27.23 -6.32 22.66
CA ILE A 167 27.82 -5.15 23.33
C ILE A 167 29.20 -4.86 22.74
N THR A 168 30.04 -5.87 22.67
CA THR A 168 31.43 -5.72 22.22
C THR A 168 31.61 -5.96 20.73
N TYR A 169 30.61 -6.56 20.07
CA TYR A 169 30.66 -6.97 18.66
C TYR A 169 31.85 -7.89 18.33
N GLN A 170 32.41 -8.56 19.34
CA GLN A 170 33.53 -9.46 19.13
C GLN A 170 33.08 -10.72 18.39
N PRO A 171 33.92 -11.26 17.48
CA PRO A 171 33.59 -12.50 16.79
C PRO A 171 33.54 -13.68 17.78
N GLU A 172 32.47 -14.46 17.68
CA GLU A 172 32.28 -15.69 18.45
C GLU A 172 33.07 -16.86 17.87
N SER A 173 32.97 -18.04 18.51
CA SER A 173 33.54 -19.26 17.92
C SER A 173 32.97 -19.55 16.51
N ARG A 174 33.79 -20.15 15.64
CA ARG A 174 33.39 -20.48 14.26
C ARG A 174 32.10 -21.30 14.19
N GLU A 175 31.86 -22.18 15.16
CA GLU A 175 30.69 -23.05 15.21
C GLU A 175 29.38 -22.26 15.26
N VAL A 176 29.37 -21.09 15.91
CA VAL A 176 28.20 -20.19 15.97
C VAL A 176 27.75 -19.75 14.58
N TYR A 177 28.67 -19.56 13.63
CA TYR A 177 28.35 -19.10 12.28
C TYR A 177 28.25 -20.23 11.25
N THR A 178 28.58 -21.48 11.61
CA THR A 178 28.71 -22.58 10.64
C THR A 178 27.87 -23.81 10.96
N ASN A 179 27.23 -23.85 12.12
CA ASN A 179 26.31 -24.92 12.47
C ASN A 179 25.06 -24.92 11.57
N LYS A 180 24.36 -26.07 11.58
CA LYS A 180 23.18 -26.31 10.75
C LYS A 180 22.05 -25.33 11.04
N LEU A 181 21.83 -24.97 12.29
CA LEU A 181 20.72 -24.09 12.69
C LEU A 181 20.88 -22.69 12.11
N PHE A 182 22.07 -22.10 12.25
CA PHE A 182 22.36 -20.79 11.67
C PHE A 182 22.20 -20.79 10.14
N LYS A 183 22.75 -21.82 9.46
CA LYS A 183 22.62 -21.99 8.01
C LYS A 183 21.16 -22.13 7.56
N ASN A 184 20.33 -22.83 8.35
CA ASN A 184 18.90 -22.95 8.08
C ASN A 184 18.21 -21.58 8.20
N TYR A 185 18.50 -20.81 9.25
CA TYR A 185 17.94 -19.47 9.40
C TYR A 185 18.34 -18.53 8.28
N LEU A 186 19.61 -18.53 7.86
CA LEU A 186 20.04 -17.77 6.67
C LEU A 186 19.30 -18.19 5.40
N SER A 187 19.10 -19.49 5.21
CA SER A 187 18.42 -20.03 4.04
C SER A 187 16.93 -19.64 4.00
N VAL A 188 16.25 -19.72 5.14
CA VAL A 188 14.85 -19.30 5.26
C VAL A 188 14.73 -17.79 5.08
N TYR A 189 15.60 -17.00 5.68
CA TYR A 189 15.59 -15.54 5.54
C TYR A 189 15.83 -15.13 4.07
N ARG A 190 16.79 -15.77 3.41
CA ARG A 190 17.01 -15.57 1.97
C ARG A 190 15.77 -15.92 1.15
N TYR A 191 15.13 -17.06 1.42
CA TYR A 191 13.94 -17.48 0.70
C TYR A 191 12.80 -16.46 0.84
N THR A 192 12.54 -15.96 2.05
CA THR A 192 11.49 -14.96 2.29
C THR A 192 11.80 -13.64 1.59
N ILE A 193 13.06 -13.17 1.62
CA ILE A 193 13.47 -11.94 0.92
C ILE A 193 13.36 -12.08 -0.60
N VAL A 194 13.76 -13.21 -1.19
CA VAL A 194 13.58 -13.45 -2.64
C VAL A 194 12.11 -13.38 -3.03
N TYR A 195 11.24 -14.03 -2.25
CA TYR A 195 9.81 -14.00 -2.50
C TYR A 195 9.24 -12.58 -2.33
N ARG A 196 9.57 -11.89 -1.23
CA ARG A 196 9.19 -10.49 -0.98
C ARG A 196 9.61 -9.59 -2.12
N LEU A 197 10.87 -9.64 -2.55
CA LEU A 197 11.41 -8.81 -3.63
C LEU A 197 10.66 -9.02 -4.95
N LYS A 198 10.39 -10.27 -5.32
CA LYS A 198 9.60 -10.59 -6.53
C LYS A 198 8.24 -9.89 -6.45
N LYS A 199 7.57 -10.04 -5.31
CA LYS A 199 6.23 -9.50 -5.11
C LYS A 199 6.20 -7.98 -5.00
N GLN A 200 7.26 -7.37 -4.46
CA GLN A 200 7.38 -5.93 -4.45
C GLN A 200 7.46 -5.34 -5.86
N LYS A 201 8.23 -5.98 -6.75
CA LYS A 201 8.31 -5.58 -8.16
C LYS A 201 6.98 -5.73 -8.89
N GLU A 202 6.23 -6.80 -8.63
CA GLU A 202 4.88 -6.96 -9.18
C GLU A 202 3.93 -5.83 -8.73
N VAL A 203 3.97 -5.44 -7.46
CA VAL A 203 3.12 -4.33 -6.95
C VAL A 203 3.58 -2.98 -7.50
N GLU A 204 4.88 -2.74 -7.60
CA GLU A 204 5.43 -1.51 -8.19
C GLU A 204 4.95 -1.32 -9.64
N GLU A 205 4.96 -2.39 -10.44
CA GLU A 205 4.45 -2.36 -11.82
C GLU A 205 2.96 -1.99 -11.85
N ARG A 206 2.15 -2.56 -10.96
CA ARG A 206 0.71 -2.24 -10.86
C ARG A 206 0.46 -0.80 -10.46
N VAL A 207 1.22 -0.29 -9.48
CA VAL A 207 1.14 1.10 -9.02
C VAL A 207 1.51 2.06 -10.16
N SER A 208 2.59 1.76 -10.89
CA SER A 208 3.02 2.55 -12.04
C SER A 208 1.98 2.55 -13.16
N GLN A 209 1.40 1.40 -13.50
CA GLN A 209 0.31 1.29 -14.48
C GLN A 209 -0.93 2.11 -14.06
N PHE A 210 -1.29 2.07 -12.77
CA PHE A 210 -2.41 2.84 -12.24
C PHE A 210 -2.16 4.35 -12.41
N LEU A 211 -0.98 4.83 -12.02
CA LEU A 211 -0.62 6.25 -12.12
C LEU A 211 -0.55 6.73 -13.58
N GLU A 212 0.03 5.93 -14.49
CA GLU A 212 0.07 6.25 -15.93
C GLU A 212 -1.32 6.37 -16.57
N THR A 213 -2.27 5.60 -16.05
CA THR A 213 -3.65 5.56 -16.54
C THR A 213 -4.47 6.73 -16.00
N TYR A 214 -4.35 7.03 -14.71
CA TYR A 214 -5.29 7.91 -14.00
C TYR A 214 -4.70 9.23 -13.49
N SER A 215 -3.39 9.46 -13.58
CA SER A 215 -2.75 10.71 -13.11
C SER A 215 -2.58 11.79 -14.19
N LYS A 216 -3.27 11.67 -15.34
CA LYS A 216 -3.17 12.60 -16.48
C LYS A 216 -4.18 13.74 -16.42
#